data_AF-A0A939F211-F1
#
_entry.id   AF-A0A939F211-F1
#
_cell.length_a   1.000
_cell.length_b   1.000
_cell.length_c   1.000
_cell.angle_alpha   90.00
_cell.angle_beta   90.00
_cell.angle_gamma   90.00
#
_symmetry.space_group_name_H-M   'P 1'
#
loop_
_entity.id
_entity.type
_entity.pdbx_description
1 polymer ?
#
loop_
_entity_poly.entity_id
_entity_poly.type
_entity_poly.pdbx_seq_one_letter_code
_entity_poly.pdbx_strand_id
1 'polypeptide(L)'
;MAVTIPANDHRAVWWFLASMVIPFLAPLLFPEPQHPIHFTSDFINIGGLIYFLLLSFMCWAVWHGRLWAKMLLIPALVFGIIFPLNPLLQHKSIEITPRTALIYMAALARLIALFILTRDLLTRRSSAAPEAGVAEGGA
;
A
#
# COMPACT_ATOMS: atom_id res chain seq x y z
N MET A 1 -24.34 -10.70 -11.12
CA MET A 1 -24.13 -10.79 -9.65
C MET A 1 -23.47 -9.50 -9.21
N ALA A 2 -24.18 -8.62 -8.52
CA ALA A 2 -23.58 -7.40 -7.98
C ALA A 2 -22.63 -7.79 -6.85
N VAL A 3 -21.32 -7.74 -7.12
CA VAL A 3 -20.29 -7.95 -6.09
C VAL A 3 -20.45 -6.79 -5.11
N THR A 4 -21.00 -7.07 -3.94
CA THR A 4 -21.11 -6.08 -2.86
C THR A 4 -19.71 -5.76 -2.37
N ILE A 5 -19.21 -4.59 -2.76
CA ILE A 5 -17.91 -4.08 -2.32
C ILE A 5 -18.07 -3.60 -0.87
N PRO A 6 -17.29 -4.12 0.09
CA PRO A 6 -17.26 -3.62 1.46
C PRO A 6 -16.88 -2.14 1.49
N ALA A 7 -17.63 -1.33 2.25
CA ALA A 7 -17.27 0.06 2.53
C ALA A 7 -15.86 0.20 3.15
N ASN A 8 -15.36 -0.87 3.78
CA ASN A 8 -14.01 -0.93 4.35
C ASN A 8 -12.90 -0.95 3.28
N ASP A 9 -13.15 -1.52 2.10
CA ASP A 9 -12.18 -1.53 1.01
C ASP A 9 -11.96 -0.13 0.45
N HIS A 10 -13.04 0.65 0.31
CA HIS A 10 -12.94 2.05 -0.10
C HIS A 10 -12.12 2.86 0.91
N ARG A 11 -12.34 2.64 2.22
CA ARG A 11 -11.55 3.30 3.27
C ARG A 11 -10.07 2.93 3.18
N ALA A 12 -9.74 1.66 2.95
CA ALA A 12 -8.35 1.23 2.79
C ALA A 12 -7.68 1.86 1.57
N VAL A 13 -8.40 1.96 0.44
CA VAL A 13 -7.92 2.65 -0.76
C VAL A 13 -7.67 4.13 -0.49
N TRP A 14 -8.57 4.82 0.22
CA TRP A 14 -8.37 6.23 0.59
C TRP A 14 -7.15 6.43 1.49
N TRP A 15 -6.94 5.58 2.50
CA TRP A 15 -5.75 5.62 3.34
C TRP A 15 -4.47 5.40 2.53
N PHE A 16 -4.51 4.48 1.57
CA PHE A 16 -3.37 4.22 0.69
C PHE A 16 -3.08 5.40 -0.23
N LEU A 17 -4.10 5.97 -0.90
CA LEU A 17 -3.95 7.14 -1.77
C LEU A 17 -3.40 8.34 -0.98
N ALA A 18 -3.93 8.61 0.23
CA ALA A 18 -3.40 9.66 1.10
C ALA A 18 -1.91 9.43 1.42
N SER A 19 -1.52 8.17 1.70
CA SER A 19 -0.11 7.80 1.93
C SER A 19 0.78 7.96 0.71
N MET A 20 0.23 7.90 -0.51
CA MET A 20 1.00 8.09 -1.75
C MET A 20 1.32 9.55 -1.98
N VAL A 21 0.40 10.47 -1.66
CA VAL A 21 0.59 11.91 -1.89
C VAL A 21 1.70 12.49 -1.02
N ILE A 22 1.82 12.05 0.24
CA ILE A 22 2.78 12.57 1.21
C ILE A 22 4.25 12.54 0.73
N PRO A 23 4.80 11.41 0.23
CA PRO A 23 6.18 11.38 -0.27
C PRO A 23 6.42 12.19 -1.56
N PHE A 24 5.38 12.55 -2.32
CA PHE A 24 5.50 13.51 -3.44
C PHE A 24 5.44 14.97 -2.95
N LEU A 25 4.66 15.25 -1.92
CA LEU A 25 4.56 16.58 -1.33
C LEU A 25 5.79 16.95 -0.48
N ALA A 26 6.39 15.97 0.20
CA ALA A 26 7.48 16.22 1.14
C ALA A 26 8.74 16.84 0.49
N PRO A 27 9.20 16.43 -0.70
CA PRO A 27 10.29 17.11 -1.43
C PRO A 27 9.93 18.52 -1.90
N LEU A 28 8.65 18.81 -2.11
CA LEU A 28 8.17 20.11 -2.57
C LEU A 28 8.07 21.12 -1.41
N LEU A 29 7.69 20.64 -0.21
CA LEU A 29 7.63 21.44 1.02
C LEU A 29 8.98 21.58 1.72
N PHE A 30 9.83 20.55 1.64
CA PHE A 30 11.13 20.50 2.30
C PHE A 30 12.21 20.03 1.31
N PRO A 31 12.66 20.92 0.40
CA PRO A 31 13.70 20.57 -0.57
C PRO A 31 15.04 20.33 0.14
N GLU A 32 15.57 19.11 0.02
CA GLU A 32 16.94 18.80 0.43
C GLU A 32 17.93 19.17 -0.69
N PRO A 33 19.20 19.46 -0.35
CA PRO A 33 20.26 19.57 -1.35
C PRO A 33 20.38 18.23 -2.08
N GLN A 34 20.08 18.25 -3.39
CA GLN A 34 20.07 17.06 -4.23
C GLN A 34 21.48 16.47 -4.30
N HIS A 35 21.69 15.28 -3.74
CA HIS A 35 22.87 14.51 -4.10
C HIS A 35 22.79 14.19 -5.60
N PRO A 36 23.81 14.52 -6.42
CA PRO A 36 23.77 14.33 -7.86
C PRO A 36 23.87 12.84 -8.18
N ILE A 37 22.74 12.15 -8.08
CA ILE A 37 22.57 10.82 -8.62
C ILE A 37 22.28 11.03 -10.11
N HIS A 38 23.33 10.91 -10.94
CA HIS A 38 23.29 11.06 -12.40
C HIS A 38 22.58 9.86 -13.08
N PHE A 39 21.34 9.57 -12.69
CA PHE A 39 20.39 8.92 -13.59
C PHE A 39 19.63 10.04 -14.29
N THR A 40 19.47 9.94 -15.62
CA THR A 40 18.69 10.92 -16.40
C THR A 40 17.35 11.15 -15.70
N SER A 41 17.11 12.37 -15.21
CA SER A 41 15.95 12.68 -14.37
C SER A 41 14.63 12.26 -15.03
N ASP A 42 14.59 12.29 -16.35
CA ASP A 42 13.48 11.82 -17.18
C ASP A 42 13.16 10.33 -16.97
N PHE A 43 14.16 9.46 -16.81
CA PHE A 43 13.94 8.03 -16.59
C PHE A 43 13.33 7.75 -15.21
N ILE A 44 13.79 8.46 -14.17
CA ILE A 44 13.22 8.36 -12.82
C ILE A 44 11.79 8.91 -12.80
N ASN A 45 11.54 10.04 -13.49
CA ASN A 45 10.22 10.66 -13.57
C ASN A 45 9.22 9.79 -14.34
N ILE A 46 9.62 9.22 -15.48
CA ILE A 46 8.78 8.31 -16.27
C ILE A 46 8.51 7.01 -15.48
N GLY A 47 9.54 6.44 -14.85
CA GLY A 47 9.39 5.25 -14.00
C GLY A 47 8.44 5.49 -12.83
N GLY A 48 8.57 6.64 -12.16
CA GLY A 48 7.66 7.08 -11.09
C GLY A 48 6.22 7.27 -11.58
N LEU A 49 6.04 7.86 -12.76
CA LEU A 49 4.72 8.04 -13.37
C LEU A 49 4.06 6.70 -13.71
N ILE A 50 4.80 5.79 -14.34
CA ILE A 50 4.30 4.43 -14.67
C ILE A 50 3.91 3.69 -13.40
N TYR A 51 4.76 3.75 -12.36
CA TYR A 51 4.48 3.14 -11.06
C TYR A 51 3.20 3.72 -10.42
N PHE A 52 3.03 5.05 -10.48
CA PHE A 52 1.85 5.72 -9.95
C PHE A 52 0.57 5.36 -10.70
N LEU A 53 0.63 5.28 -12.04
CA LEU A 53 -0.49 4.83 -12.87
C LEU A 53 -0.88 3.39 -12.55
N LEU A 54 0.11 2.49 -12.39
CA LEU A 54 -0.12 1.09 -12.06
C LEU A 54 -0.80 0.95 -10.68
N LEU A 55 -0.36 1.71 -9.68
CA LEU A 55 -0.99 1.72 -8.37
C LEU A 55 -2.39 2.33 -8.37
N SER A 56 -2.62 3.39 -9.17
CA SER A 56 -3.94 3.99 -9.35
C SER A 56 -4.91 3.00 -10.00
N PHE A 57 -4.45 2.24 -11.00
CA PHE A 57 -5.23 1.16 -11.62
C PHE A 57 -5.55 0.04 -10.63
N MET A 58 -4.59 -0.36 -9.78
CA MET A 58 -4.84 -1.34 -8.72
C MET A 58 -5.88 -0.84 -7.72
N CYS A 59 -5.80 0.43 -7.30
CA CYS A 59 -6.78 1.05 -6.40
C CYS A 59 -8.19 1.05 -7.01
N TRP A 60 -8.29 1.41 -8.29
CA TRP A 60 -9.54 1.34 -9.04
C TRP A 60 -10.08 -0.09 -9.10
N ALA A 61 -9.23 -1.08 -9.38
CA ALA A 61 -9.63 -2.48 -9.41
C ALA A 61 -10.09 -3.01 -8.05
N VAL A 62 -9.48 -2.56 -6.94
CA VAL A 62 -9.96 -2.84 -5.57
C VAL A 62 -11.32 -2.19 -5.33
N TRP A 63 -11.53 -0.95 -5.80
CA TRP A 63 -12.81 -0.26 -5.71
C TRP A 63 -13.92 -1.03 -6.45
N HIS A 64 -13.62 -1.66 -7.58
CA HIS A 64 -14.55 -2.54 -8.29
C HIS A 64 -14.68 -3.97 -7.72
N GLY A 65 -14.12 -4.22 -6.53
CA GLY A 65 -14.29 -5.48 -5.80
C GLY A 65 -13.44 -6.64 -6.33
N ARG A 66 -12.38 -6.37 -7.11
CA ARG A 66 -11.52 -7.42 -7.66
C ARG A 66 -10.54 -7.95 -6.60
N LEU A 67 -10.68 -9.23 -6.24
CA LEU A 67 -9.84 -9.91 -5.24
C LEU A 67 -8.34 -9.93 -5.61
N TRP A 68 -8.00 -10.18 -6.88
CA TRP A 68 -6.60 -10.22 -7.32
C TRP A 68 -5.88 -8.87 -7.12
N ALA A 69 -6.61 -7.75 -7.24
CA ALA A 69 -6.03 -6.43 -7.04
C ALA A 69 -5.63 -6.20 -5.58
N LYS A 70 -6.40 -6.73 -4.61
CA LYS A 70 -6.03 -6.71 -3.19
C LYS A 70 -4.75 -7.51 -2.94
N MET A 71 -4.65 -8.70 -3.54
CA MET A 71 -3.48 -9.57 -3.40
C MET A 71 -2.21 -8.92 -3.96
N LEU A 72 -2.31 -8.13 -5.03
CA LEU A 72 -1.18 -7.37 -5.58
C LEU A 72 -0.89 -6.07 -4.82
N LEU A 73 -1.90 -5.45 -4.22
CA LEU A 73 -1.74 -4.21 -3.45
C LEU A 73 -1.04 -4.46 -2.09
N ILE A 74 -1.25 -5.62 -1.48
CA ILE A 74 -0.60 -6.01 -0.21
C ILE A 74 0.94 -5.97 -0.27
N PRO A 75 1.63 -6.63 -1.21
CA PRO A 75 3.09 -6.56 -1.30
C PRO A 75 3.57 -5.13 -1.60
N ALA A 76 2.81 -4.33 -2.37
CA ALA A 76 3.13 -2.92 -2.59
C ALA A 76 3.04 -2.08 -1.30
N LEU A 77 2.02 -2.32 -0.47
CA LEU A 77 1.86 -1.72 0.85
C LEU A 77 3.02 -2.11 1.78
N VAL A 78 3.35 -3.39 1.85
CA VAL A 78 4.46 -3.92 2.66
C VAL A 78 5.79 -3.31 2.22
N PHE A 79 6.07 -3.28 0.92
CA PHE A 79 7.27 -2.63 0.38
C PHE A 79 7.32 -1.14 0.75
N GLY A 80 6.19 -0.43 0.63
CA GLY A 80 6.07 0.97 1.00
C GLY A 80 6.19 1.26 2.50
N ILE A 81 6.09 0.24 3.37
CA ILE A 81 6.36 0.33 4.81
C ILE A 81 7.82 0.00 5.11
N ILE A 82 8.38 -1.06 4.50
CA ILE A 82 9.74 -1.52 4.77
C ILE A 82 10.78 -0.52 4.25
N PHE A 83 10.60 0.01 3.04
CA PHE A 83 11.55 0.92 2.41
C PHE A 83 11.91 2.16 3.27
N PRO A 84 10.93 2.93 3.81
CA PRO A 84 11.23 4.05 4.70
C PRO A 84 11.75 3.64 6.10
N LEU A 85 11.58 2.38 6.51
CA LEU A 85 12.11 1.85 7.77
C LEU A 85 13.54 1.32 7.64
N ASN A 86 14.05 1.10 6.43
CA ASN A 86 15.44 0.66 6.21
C ASN A 86 16.51 1.54 6.93
N PRO A 87 16.44 2.88 6.93
CA PRO A 87 17.39 3.70 7.69
C PRO A 87 17.32 3.50 9.21
N LEU A 88 16.15 3.12 9.77
CA LEU A 88 16.02 2.74 11.19
C LEU A 88 16.78 1.44 11.49
N LEU A 89 16.70 0.46 10.58
CA LEU A 89 17.39 -0.82 10.72
C LEU A 89 18.92 -0.65 10.68
N GLN A 90 19.41 0.37 9.97
CA GLN A 90 20.85 0.64 9.80
C GLN A 90 21.51 1.38 10.97
N HIS A 91 20.83 1.58 12.11
CA HIS A 91 21.40 2.22 13.31
C HIS A 91 22.03 3.60 13.06
N LYS A 92 21.59 4.32 12.02
CA LYS A 92 21.95 5.73 11.85
C LYS A 92 21.16 6.55 12.86
N SER A 93 21.82 7.50 13.54
CA SER A 93 21.16 8.49 14.37
C SER A 93 20.11 9.23 13.53
N ILE A 94 18.84 9.02 13.88
CA ILE A 94 17.73 9.61 13.13
C ILE A 94 17.55 11.03 13.64
N GLU A 95 17.99 11.99 12.86
CA GLU A 95 17.51 13.34 13.03
C GLU A 95 16.04 13.35 12.61
N ILE A 96 15.14 13.56 13.58
CA ILE A 96 13.70 13.67 13.33
C ILE A 96 13.46 15.01 12.64
N THR A 97 13.62 15.02 11.33
CA THR A 97 13.24 16.14 10.47
C THR A 97 11.74 16.11 10.18
N PRO A 98 11.11 17.25 9.83
CA PRO A 98 9.71 17.31 9.42
C PRO A 98 9.38 16.34 8.27
N ARG A 99 10.36 16.14 7.37
CA ARG A 99 10.27 15.19 6.24
C ARG A 99 10.19 13.75 6.71
N THR A 100 11.07 13.33 7.62
CA THR A 100 11.00 11.97 8.21
C THR A 100 9.68 11.75 8.96
N ALA A 101 9.17 12.75 9.69
CA ALA A 101 7.87 12.65 10.35
C ALA A 101 6.72 12.43 9.35
N LEU A 102 6.70 13.17 8.23
CA LEU A 102 5.74 12.97 7.14
C LEU A 102 5.83 11.56 6.53
N ILE A 103 7.05 11.07 6.30
CA ILE A 103 7.27 9.72 5.76
C ILE A 103 6.76 8.64 6.74
N TYR A 104 6.96 8.81 8.05
CA TYR A 104 6.41 7.89 9.05
C TYR A 104 4.89 7.94 9.14
N MET A 105 4.29 9.12 9.03
CA MET A 105 2.83 9.27 8.94
C MET A 105 2.26 8.56 7.71
N ALA A 106 2.96 8.63 6.57
CA ALA A 106 2.59 7.89 5.37
C ALA A 106 2.71 6.36 5.58
N ALA A 107 3.77 5.89 6.24
CA ALA A 107 3.93 4.49 6.58
C ALA A 107 2.82 3.98 7.52
N LEU A 108 2.40 4.81 8.49
CA LEU A 108 1.27 4.50 9.37
C LEU A 108 -0.04 4.35 8.60
N ALA A 109 -0.34 5.26 7.67
CA ALA A 109 -1.52 5.14 6.81
C ALA A 109 -1.50 3.86 5.95
N ARG A 110 -0.31 3.44 5.47
CA ARG A 110 -0.13 2.15 4.78
C ARG A 110 -0.36 0.95 5.68
N LEU A 111 0.09 1.01 6.93
CA LEU A 111 -0.17 -0.05 7.93
C LEU A 111 -1.68 -0.20 8.19
N ILE A 112 -2.41 0.91 8.32
CA ILE A 112 -3.87 0.89 8.50
C ILE A 112 -4.55 0.26 7.28
N ALA A 113 -4.18 0.67 6.06
CA ALA A 113 -4.71 0.10 4.83
C ALA A 113 -4.41 -1.41 4.70
N LEU A 114 -3.17 -1.82 5.03
CA LEU A 114 -2.74 -3.21 5.03
C LEU A 114 -3.56 -4.05 6.00
N PHE A 115 -3.78 -3.56 7.22
CA PHE A 115 -4.57 -4.25 8.24
C PHE A 115 -6.01 -4.45 7.79
N ILE A 116 -6.65 -3.42 7.21
CA ILE A 116 -8.03 -3.51 6.71
C ILE A 116 -8.14 -4.56 5.59
N LEU A 117 -7.26 -4.48 4.58
CA LEU A 117 -7.28 -5.39 3.43
C LEU A 117 -6.97 -6.84 3.83
N THR A 118 -5.99 -7.03 4.72
CA THR A 118 -5.61 -8.37 5.19
C THR A 118 -6.71 -8.98 6.05
N ARG A 119 -7.32 -8.21 6.96
CA ARG A 119 -8.46 -8.66 7.77
C ARG A 119 -9.64 -9.06 6.89
N ASP A 120 -9.97 -8.27 5.86
CA ASP A 120 -11.05 -8.59 4.94
C ASP A 120 -10.78 -9.90 4.17
N LEU A 121 -9.55 -10.10 3.68
CA LEU A 121 -9.16 -11.35 3.02
C LEU A 121 -9.23 -12.56 3.95
N LEU A 122 -8.74 -12.44 5.19
CA LEU A 122 -8.77 -13.52 6.18
C LEU A 122 -10.21 -13.86 6.58
N THR A 123 -11.06 -12.84 6.77
CA THR A 123 -12.47 -13.02 7.16
C THR A 123 -13.27 -13.68 6.04
N ARG A 124 -13.09 -13.24 4.78
CA ARG A 124 -13.73 -13.87 3.62
C ARG A 124 -13.27 -15.30 3.43
N ARG A 125 -11.98 -15.59 3.65
CA ARG A 125 -11.44 -16.96 3.57
C ARG A 125 -11.98 -17.86 4.68
N SER A 126 -12.16 -17.36 5.90
CA SER A 126 -12.79 -18.12 6.99
C SER A 126 -14.27 -18.39 6.73
N SER A 127 -14.99 -17.48 6.07
CA SER A 127 -16.41 -17.67 5.72
C SER A 127 -16.63 -18.59 4.52
N ALA A 128 -15.63 -18.77 3.65
CA ALA A 128 -15.66 -19.73 2.55
C ALA A 128 -15.19 -21.15 2.96
N ALA A 129 -14.86 -21.36 4.24
CA ALA A 129 -14.44 -22.63 4.79
C ALA A 129 -15.46 -23.22 5.78
N PRO A 130 -16.69 -23.50 5.34
CA PRO A 130 -17.39 -24.70 5.77
C PRO A 130 -17.74 -25.54 4.53
N GLU A 131 -17.45 -26.85 4.56
CA GLU A 131 -17.87 -27.90 3.58
C GLU A 131 -16.77 -28.67 2.83
N ALA A 132 -15.49 -28.57 3.21
CA ALA A 132 -14.47 -29.53 2.71
C ALA A 132 -14.35 -30.82 3.56
N GLY A 133 -15.29 -31.10 4.47
CA GLY A 133 -15.14 -32.20 5.44
C GLY A 133 -16.42 -32.88 5.93
N VAL A 134 -17.58 -32.71 5.26
CA VAL A 134 -18.85 -33.34 5.69
C VAL A 134 -19.52 -34.18 4.59
N ALA A 135 -18.89 -34.39 3.44
CA ALA A 135 -19.48 -35.13 2.31
C ALA A 135 -18.90 -36.54 2.08
N GLU A 136 -18.24 -37.15 3.07
CA GLU A 136 -17.89 -38.59 3.04
C GLU A 136 -18.29 -39.24 4.36
N GLY A 137 -19.49 -39.83 4.39
CA GLY A 137 -19.97 -40.56 5.56
C GLY A 137 -21.48 -40.70 5.61
N GLY A 138 -22.08 -41.28 4.57
CA GLY A 138 -23.52 -41.50 4.52
C GLY A 138 -24.00 -42.09 3.21
N ALA A 139 -23.54 -43.31 2.91
CA ALA A 139 -24.20 -44.24 2.00
C ALA A 139 -23.98 -45.67 2.52
#